data_AF-X1SAR8-F1
#
_entry.id   AF-X1SAR8-F1
#
_cell.length_a   1.000
_cell.length_b   1.000
_cell.length_c   1.000
_cell.angle_alpha   90.00
_cell.angle_beta   90.00
_cell.angle_gamma   90.00
#
_symmetry.space_group_name_H-M   'P 1'
#
loop_
_entity.id
_entity.type
_entity.pdbx_description
1 polymer ?
#
loop_
_entity_poly.entity_id
_entity_poly.type
_entity_poly.pdbx_seq_one_letter_code
_entity_poly.pdbx_strand_id
1 'polypeptide(L)'
;DYFEKMYDYAVSLIKAGKAYVCDLNPEETRNYRGTFKEPGRESPYRKRSVEENLTLFRRMRAGEFPDGSRVLRAKIDMSSPNLNMRDPVLYRILKATHHRTGDKWCIYPMYDYAHPLEDYYEKITHSVCTLEFEDHRPLYDWVLNALNLPGLPQQIEFARLNLTNTVMSKRKLRRLVEEGYVAGWDDPRMPTIAGLRRRGYTPEAIRNFCERIGVAKTNSVVDVRFLEHCIREDLNVKAPRVMAVLRPLKLVIDNYPADMVEKMESENNPEDPT
;
A
#
# COMPACT_ATOMS: atom_id res chain seq x y z
N ASP A 1 3.51 4.45 -16.38
CA ASP A 1 4.62 4.99 -17.20
C ASP A 1 5.56 3.92 -17.75
N TYR A 2 5.73 2.79 -17.06
CA TYR A 2 6.72 1.77 -17.43
C TYR A 2 6.18 0.54 -18.18
N PHE A 3 4.89 0.48 -18.54
CA PHE A 3 4.28 -0.71 -19.15
C PHE A 3 4.98 -1.23 -20.40
N GLU A 4 5.45 -0.34 -21.29
CA GLU A 4 6.20 -0.77 -22.47
C GLU A 4 7.51 -1.47 -22.08
N LYS A 5 8.27 -0.87 -21.16
CA LYS A 5 9.55 -1.44 -20.71
C LYS A 5 9.35 -2.77 -19.96
N MET A 6 8.29 -2.86 -19.14
CA MET A 6 7.89 -4.11 -18.48
C MET A 6 7.48 -5.18 -19.49
N TYR A 7 6.84 -4.80 -20.59
CA TYR A 7 6.51 -5.74 -21.67
C TYR A 7 7.79 -6.26 -22.36
N ASP A 8 8.77 -5.39 -22.61
CA ASP A 8 10.04 -5.77 -23.22
C ASP A 8 10.88 -6.71 -22.34
N TYR A 9 10.86 -6.50 -21.02
CA TYR A 9 11.48 -7.46 -20.09
C TYR A 9 10.73 -8.79 -20.03
N ALA A 10 9.41 -8.79 -20.13
CA ALA A 10 8.65 -10.04 -20.20
C ALA A 10 9.01 -10.82 -21.48
N VAL A 11 9.17 -10.12 -22.61
CA VAL A 11 9.69 -10.70 -23.85
C VAL A 11 11.09 -11.27 -23.65
N SER A 12 11.98 -10.57 -22.94
CA SER A 12 13.34 -11.06 -22.62
C SER A 12 13.32 -12.33 -21.75
N LEU A 13 12.43 -12.40 -20.76
CA LEU A 13 12.23 -13.61 -19.94
C LEU A 13 11.74 -14.79 -20.78
N ILE A 14 10.81 -14.56 -21.71
CA ILE A 14 10.33 -15.60 -22.63
C ILE A 14 11.48 -16.10 -23.51
N LYS A 15 12.27 -15.19 -24.09
CA LYS A 15 13.45 -15.53 -24.91
C LYS A 15 14.49 -16.34 -24.14
N ALA A 16 14.67 -16.05 -22.86
CA ALA A 16 15.56 -16.79 -21.96
C ALA A 16 14.95 -18.12 -21.46
N GLY A 17 13.74 -18.48 -21.90
CA GLY A 17 13.03 -19.68 -21.44
C GLY A 17 12.51 -19.61 -20.00
N LYS A 18 12.59 -18.44 -19.37
CA LYS A 18 12.23 -18.17 -17.96
C LYS A 18 10.77 -17.71 -17.77
N ALA A 19 10.00 -17.63 -18.84
CA ALA A 19 8.56 -17.35 -18.79
C ALA A 19 7.81 -18.11 -19.89
N TYR A 20 6.53 -18.38 -19.67
CA TYR A 20 5.66 -19.07 -20.62
C TYR A 20 4.21 -18.61 -20.49
N VAL A 21 3.45 -18.71 -21.58
CA VAL A 21 2.00 -18.45 -21.59
C VAL A 21 1.28 -19.72 -21.13
N CYS A 22 0.36 -19.57 -20.19
CA CYS A 22 -0.42 -20.65 -19.60
C CYS A 22 -1.92 -20.41 -19.85
N ASP A 23 -2.60 -21.46 -20.30
CA ASP A 23 -4.03 -21.42 -20.65
C ASP A 23 -4.91 -22.08 -19.57
N LEU A 24 -4.30 -22.53 -18.46
CA LEU A 24 -5.05 -23.03 -17.31
C LEU A 24 -5.94 -21.92 -16.77
N ASN A 25 -7.20 -22.26 -16.50
CA ASN A 25 -8.12 -21.34 -15.87
C ASN A 25 -7.73 -21.10 -14.39
N PRO A 26 -8.35 -20.13 -13.68
CA PRO A 26 -8.00 -19.83 -12.30
C PRO A 26 -8.17 -21.01 -11.31
N GLU A 27 -9.18 -21.86 -11.52
CA GLU A 27 -9.45 -23.03 -10.66
C GLU A 27 -8.40 -24.11 -10.88
N GLU A 28 -8.10 -24.43 -12.15
CA GLU A 28 -7.01 -25.34 -12.51
C GLU A 28 -5.68 -24.82 -12.00
N THR A 29 -5.39 -23.53 -12.15
CA THR A 29 -4.16 -22.92 -11.65
C THR A 29 -4.00 -23.13 -10.15
N ARG A 30 -5.09 -22.98 -9.37
CA ARG A 30 -5.10 -23.26 -7.93
C ARG A 30 -4.79 -24.73 -7.63
N ASN A 31 -5.40 -25.65 -8.38
CA ASN A 31 -5.19 -27.10 -8.22
C ASN A 31 -3.79 -27.56 -8.64
N TYR A 32 -3.16 -26.87 -9.58
CA TYR A 32 -1.79 -27.14 -10.01
C TYR A 32 -0.75 -26.50 -9.10
N ARG A 33 -1.06 -25.40 -8.40
CA ARG A 33 -0.13 -24.74 -7.48
C ARG A 33 0.15 -25.57 -6.21
N GLY A 34 -0.72 -26.52 -5.88
CA GLY A 34 -0.61 -27.35 -4.68
C GLY A 34 -0.91 -26.55 -3.41
N THR A 35 -0.44 -27.06 -2.27
CA THR A 35 -0.64 -26.45 -0.94
C THR A 35 0.68 -26.25 -0.22
N PHE A 36 0.65 -25.75 1.03
CA PHE A 36 1.85 -25.73 1.87
C PHE A 36 2.37 -27.12 2.24
N LYS A 37 1.54 -28.17 2.10
CA LYS A 37 1.93 -29.56 2.39
C LYS A 37 2.28 -30.35 1.13
N GLU A 38 1.64 -30.03 0.01
CA GLU A 38 1.77 -30.77 -1.25
C GLU A 38 2.46 -29.91 -2.32
N PRO A 39 3.47 -30.45 -3.03
CA PRO A 39 4.15 -29.73 -4.10
C PRO A 39 3.20 -29.43 -5.26
N GLY A 40 3.50 -28.38 -6.00
CA GLY A 40 2.77 -28.05 -7.23
C GLY A 40 3.13 -29.00 -8.38
N ARG A 41 2.27 -29.00 -9.40
CA ARG A 41 2.44 -29.75 -10.66
C ARG A 41 2.70 -28.80 -11.80
N GLU A 42 3.57 -29.19 -12.73
CA GLU A 42 3.82 -28.39 -13.93
C GLU A 42 2.55 -28.24 -14.77
N SER A 43 2.31 -27.03 -15.26
CA SER A 43 1.28 -26.80 -16.27
C SER A 43 1.62 -27.58 -17.55
N PRO A 44 0.63 -28.17 -18.26
CA PRO A 44 0.85 -28.79 -19.57
C PRO A 44 1.50 -27.84 -20.57
N TYR A 45 1.27 -26.52 -20.39
CA TYR A 45 1.78 -25.45 -21.25
C TYR A 45 3.19 -24.97 -20.88
N ARG A 46 3.80 -25.50 -19.79
CA ARG A 46 5.11 -25.07 -19.30
C ARG A 46 6.25 -25.32 -20.29
N LYS A 47 6.08 -26.33 -21.15
CA LYS A 47 7.07 -26.79 -22.15
C LYS A 47 6.88 -26.20 -23.55
N ARG A 48 5.98 -25.21 -23.71
CA ARG A 48 5.85 -24.45 -24.97
C ARG A 48 7.19 -23.88 -25.43
N SER A 49 7.41 -23.86 -26.74
CA SER A 49 8.63 -23.27 -27.30
C SER A 49 8.68 -21.76 -27.08
N VAL A 50 9.86 -21.16 -27.25
CA VAL A 50 10.03 -19.71 -27.15
C VAL A 50 9.17 -18.99 -28.19
N GLU A 51 9.13 -19.50 -29.42
CA GLU A 51 8.39 -18.95 -30.55
C GLU A 51 6.88 -18.97 -30.29
N GLU A 52 6.36 -20.08 -29.77
CA GLU A 52 4.95 -20.21 -29.42
C GLU A 52 4.58 -19.22 -28.32
N ASN A 53 5.38 -19.13 -27.25
CA ASN A 53 5.15 -18.19 -26.15
C ASN A 53 5.19 -16.73 -26.60
N LEU A 54 6.16 -16.34 -27.43
CA LEU A 54 6.26 -14.98 -27.99
C LEU A 54 5.05 -14.63 -28.85
N THR A 55 4.62 -15.58 -29.68
CA THR A 55 3.43 -15.41 -30.54
C THR A 55 2.19 -15.21 -29.69
N LEU A 56 1.94 -16.10 -28.72
CA LEU A 56 0.79 -16.00 -27.83
C LEU A 56 0.80 -14.71 -27.01
N PHE A 57 1.95 -14.32 -26.45
CA PHE A 57 2.05 -13.12 -25.62
C PHE A 57 1.80 -11.83 -26.42
N ARG A 58 2.27 -11.75 -27.68
CA ARG A 58 1.93 -10.65 -28.60
C ARG A 58 0.43 -10.57 -28.89
N ARG A 59 -0.20 -11.72 -29.13
CA ARG A 59 -1.66 -11.82 -29.37
C ARG A 59 -2.48 -11.46 -28.13
N MET A 60 -1.99 -11.78 -26.93
CA MET A 60 -2.56 -11.29 -25.67
C MET A 60 -2.53 -9.76 -25.61
N ARG A 61 -1.40 -9.12 -25.95
CA ARG A 61 -1.27 -7.66 -26.04
C ARG A 61 -2.18 -7.04 -27.10
N ALA A 62 -2.41 -7.74 -28.21
CA ALA A 62 -3.31 -7.32 -29.28
C ALA A 62 -4.80 -7.48 -28.95
N GLY A 63 -5.15 -8.06 -27.79
CA GLY A 63 -6.53 -8.19 -27.34
C GLY A 63 -7.31 -9.34 -27.98
N GLU A 64 -6.63 -10.29 -28.63
CA GLU A 64 -7.27 -11.41 -29.34
C GLU A 64 -7.97 -12.42 -28.42
N PHE A 65 -7.66 -12.42 -27.13
CA PHE A 65 -8.22 -13.36 -26.16
C PHE A 65 -9.10 -12.66 -25.11
N PRO A 66 -10.11 -13.35 -24.54
CA PRO A 66 -10.95 -12.79 -23.48
C PRO A 66 -10.23 -12.78 -22.12
N ASP A 67 -10.77 -12.01 -21.19
CA ASP A 67 -10.23 -11.87 -19.83
C ASP A 67 -10.11 -13.23 -19.13
N GLY A 68 -9.00 -13.43 -18.41
CA GLY A 68 -8.74 -14.66 -17.66
C GLY A 68 -8.48 -15.92 -18.49
N SER A 69 -8.56 -15.87 -19.82
CA SER A 69 -8.33 -17.04 -20.67
C SER A 69 -6.87 -17.50 -20.72
N ARG A 70 -5.93 -16.56 -20.57
CA ARG A 70 -4.49 -16.83 -20.61
C ARG A 70 -3.74 -15.86 -19.70
N VAL A 71 -2.62 -16.33 -19.17
CA VAL A 71 -1.70 -15.54 -18.35
C VAL A 71 -0.26 -15.81 -18.77
N LEU A 72 0.62 -14.81 -18.63
CA LEU A 72 2.06 -15.05 -18.69
C LEU A 72 2.53 -15.44 -17.29
N ARG A 73 3.26 -16.55 -17.16
CA ARG A 73 3.83 -17.02 -15.88
C ARG A 73 5.35 -17.04 -15.96
N ALA A 74 5.99 -16.77 -14.84
CA ALA A 74 7.40 -17.09 -14.66
C ALA A 74 7.58 -18.61 -14.64
N LYS A 75 8.74 -19.07 -15.09
CA LYS A 75 9.16 -20.46 -15.05
C LYS A 75 10.25 -20.58 -13.98
N ILE A 76 9.83 -20.97 -12.78
CA ILE A 76 10.69 -21.04 -11.59
C ILE A 76 10.71 -22.48 -11.08
N ASP A 77 10.02 -22.77 -9.97
CA ASP A 77 10.03 -24.07 -9.33
C ASP A 77 8.66 -24.39 -8.71
N MET A 78 7.95 -25.35 -9.33
CA MET A 78 6.64 -25.80 -8.84
C MET A 78 6.71 -26.59 -7.53
N SER A 79 7.90 -27.06 -7.13
CA SER A 79 8.13 -27.79 -5.88
C SER A 79 8.55 -26.90 -4.71
N SER A 80 8.78 -25.59 -4.96
CA SER A 80 9.29 -24.67 -3.94
C SER A 80 8.40 -24.65 -2.67
N PRO A 81 8.99 -24.62 -1.46
CA PRO A 81 8.23 -24.42 -0.23
C PRO A 81 7.57 -23.03 -0.19
N ASN A 82 8.11 -22.04 -0.91
CA ASN A 82 7.51 -20.73 -1.05
C ASN A 82 6.51 -20.73 -2.22
N LEU A 83 5.22 -20.53 -1.90
CA LEU A 83 4.16 -20.50 -2.92
C LEU A 83 4.35 -19.42 -3.98
N ASN A 84 5.01 -18.30 -3.65
CA ASN A 84 5.30 -17.22 -4.59
C ASN A 84 6.31 -17.63 -5.66
N MET A 85 7.11 -18.66 -5.40
CA MET A 85 8.08 -19.21 -6.37
C MET A 85 7.48 -20.30 -7.27
N ARG A 86 6.21 -20.68 -7.06
CA ARG A 86 5.53 -21.71 -7.87
C ARG A 86 4.92 -21.12 -9.14
N ASP A 87 5.79 -20.85 -10.12
CA ASP A 87 5.47 -20.24 -11.42
C ASP A 87 4.45 -19.08 -11.29
N PRO A 88 4.79 -17.97 -10.60
CA PRO A 88 3.86 -16.87 -10.37
C PRO A 88 3.41 -16.22 -11.68
N VAL A 89 2.22 -15.63 -11.66
CA VAL A 89 1.69 -14.87 -12.80
C VAL A 89 2.42 -13.54 -12.92
N LEU A 90 2.92 -13.24 -14.11
CA LEU A 90 3.57 -11.97 -14.46
C LEU A 90 2.61 -11.00 -15.13
N TYR A 91 1.75 -11.49 -16.03
CA TYR A 91 0.72 -10.70 -16.72
C TYR A 91 -0.61 -11.43 -16.77
N ARG A 92 -1.69 -10.64 -16.68
CA ARG A 92 -3.06 -11.08 -16.95
C ARG A 92 -3.72 -10.24 -18.03
N ILE A 93 -4.66 -10.84 -18.73
CA ILE A 93 -5.58 -10.13 -19.64
C ILE A 93 -6.69 -9.49 -18.81
N LEU A 94 -6.91 -8.19 -19.02
CA LEU A 94 -8.02 -7.44 -18.45
C LEU A 94 -8.39 -6.33 -19.45
N LYS A 95 -9.54 -6.44 -20.09
CA LYS A 95 -10.04 -5.44 -21.05
C LYS A 95 -10.77 -4.32 -20.30
N ALA A 96 -10.02 -3.48 -19.61
CA ALA A 96 -10.54 -2.32 -18.87
C ALA A 96 -9.77 -1.05 -19.21
N THR A 97 -10.48 0.08 -19.31
CA THR A 97 -9.86 1.38 -19.59
C THR A 97 -8.98 1.82 -18.41
N HIS A 98 -7.69 2.04 -18.68
CA HIS A 98 -6.76 2.51 -17.66
C HIS A 98 -6.78 4.04 -17.54
N HIS A 99 -6.88 4.54 -16.31
CA HIS A 99 -7.05 5.97 -16.03
C HIS A 99 -5.98 6.90 -16.63
N ARG A 100 -4.74 6.41 -16.88
CA ARG A 100 -3.66 7.19 -17.53
C ARG A 100 -3.38 6.82 -18.97
N THR A 101 -3.59 5.57 -19.36
CA THR A 101 -3.15 5.04 -20.67
C THR A 101 -4.31 4.70 -21.59
N GLY A 102 -5.54 4.98 -21.16
CA GLY A 102 -6.77 4.64 -21.88
C GLY A 102 -6.80 3.16 -22.23
N ASP A 103 -7.20 2.87 -23.47
CA ASP A 103 -7.34 1.52 -24.02
C ASP A 103 -6.09 1.04 -24.78
N LYS A 104 -4.93 1.68 -24.57
CA LYS A 104 -3.65 1.27 -25.21
C LYS A 104 -3.20 -0.14 -24.80
N TRP A 105 -3.64 -0.61 -23.63
CA TRP A 105 -3.24 -1.89 -23.05
C TRP A 105 -4.47 -2.70 -22.66
N CYS A 106 -4.42 -4.00 -22.91
CA CYS A 106 -5.41 -4.98 -22.42
C CYS A 106 -4.75 -6.13 -21.64
N ILE A 107 -3.44 -6.03 -21.41
CA ILE A 107 -2.68 -6.88 -20.51
C ILE A 107 -2.01 -6.01 -19.47
N TYR A 108 -2.04 -6.44 -18.21
CA TYR A 108 -1.46 -5.68 -17.11
C TYR A 108 -0.52 -6.56 -16.29
N PRO A 109 0.63 -6.00 -15.87
CA PRO A 109 1.57 -6.71 -15.04
C PRO A 109 0.99 -6.93 -13.64
N MET A 110 1.40 -8.02 -13.00
CA MET A 110 1.11 -8.28 -11.60
C MET A 110 2.06 -7.49 -10.70
N TYR A 111 1.64 -7.21 -9.46
CA TYR A 111 2.44 -6.44 -8.48
C TYR A 111 3.86 -6.99 -8.33
N ASP A 112 4.00 -8.31 -8.09
CA ASP A 112 5.31 -8.95 -7.88
C ASP A 112 6.25 -8.90 -9.09
N TYR A 113 5.71 -8.60 -10.27
CA TYR A 113 6.50 -8.39 -11.48
C TYR A 113 6.81 -6.91 -11.71
N ALA A 114 5.82 -6.04 -11.49
CA ALA A 114 5.96 -4.60 -11.71
C ALA A 114 6.89 -3.96 -10.68
N HIS A 115 6.69 -4.25 -9.39
CA HIS A 115 7.37 -3.61 -8.27
C HIS A 115 8.91 -3.65 -8.38
N PRO A 116 9.58 -4.82 -8.51
CA PRO A 116 11.04 -4.86 -8.64
C PRO A 116 11.54 -4.09 -9.87
N LEU A 117 10.79 -4.08 -10.97
CA LEU A 117 11.17 -3.37 -12.19
C LEU A 117 11.04 -1.85 -12.06
N GLU A 118 9.99 -1.38 -11.38
CA GLU A 118 9.82 0.05 -11.07
C GLU A 118 10.97 0.54 -10.18
N ASP A 119 11.27 -0.18 -9.10
CA ASP A 119 12.40 0.12 -8.22
C ASP A 119 13.72 0.20 -9.01
N TYR A 120 13.94 -0.77 -9.90
CA TYR A 120 15.12 -0.80 -10.75
C TYR A 120 15.20 0.42 -11.68
N TYR A 121 14.11 0.77 -12.37
CA TYR A 121 14.10 1.89 -13.31
C TYR A 121 14.27 3.24 -12.61
N GLU A 122 13.71 3.38 -11.41
CA GLU A 122 13.81 4.58 -10.60
C GLU A 122 15.13 4.64 -9.83
N LYS A 123 15.98 3.62 -9.96
CA LYS A 123 17.29 3.50 -9.29
C LYS A 123 17.15 3.54 -7.77
N ILE A 124 16.09 2.92 -7.26
CA ILE A 124 15.90 2.72 -5.84
C ILE A 124 17.06 1.88 -5.29
N THR A 125 17.58 2.27 -4.14
CA THR A 125 18.63 1.50 -3.45
C THR A 125 18.03 0.58 -2.40
N HIS A 126 17.09 1.12 -1.62
CA HIS A 126 16.42 0.42 -0.53
C HIS A 126 14.91 0.52 -0.73
N SER A 127 14.30 -0.57 -1.17
CA SER A 127 12.86 -0.69 -1.37
C SER A 127 12.19 -1.11 -0.08
N VAL A 128 11.63 -0.14 0.64
CA VAL A 128 11.11 -0.35 2.00
C VAL A 128 9.61 -0.68 1.95
N CYS A 129 9.23 -1.88 2.40
CA CYS A 129 7.85 -2.36 2.42
C CYS A 129 7.49 -3.00 3.76
N THR A 130 6.26 -3.51 3.90
CA THR A 130 5.80 -4.12 5.16
C THR A 130 6.02 -5.63 5.20
N LEU A 131 6.06 -6.23 6.40
CA LEU A 131 6.31 -7.67 6.61
C LEU A 131 5.38 -8.60 5.81
N GLU A 132 4.19 -8.14 5.42
CA GLU A 132 3.29 -8.92 4.56
C GLU A 132 3.91 -9.29 3.20
N PHE A 133 5.00 -8.64 2.79
CA PHE A 133 5.73 -8.89 1.54
C PHE A 133 7.07 -9.60 1.75
N GLU A 134 7.39 -10.07 2.96
CA GLU A 134 8.64 -10.79 3.21
C GLU A 134 8.75 -12.08 2.38
N ASP A 135 7.67 -12.87 2.32
CA ASP A 135 7.60 -14.07 1.47
C ASP A 135 7.61 -13.76 -0.04
N HIS A 136 7.45 -12.50 -0.42
CA HIS A 136 7.52 -12.04 -1.81
C HIS A 136 8.94 -11.65 -2.22
N ARG A 137 9.85 -11.38 -1.27
CA ARG A 137 11.24 -11.01 -1.55
C ARG A 137 11.98 -12.01 -2.46
N PRO A 138 11.85 -13.35 -2.29
CA PRO A 138 12.51 -14.29 -3.19
C PRO A 138 12.09 -14.13 -4.66
N LEU A 139 10.82 -13.74 -4.91
CA LEU A 139 10.32 -13.47 -6.25
C LEU A 139 10.81 -12.11 -6.76
N TYR A 140 10.83 -11.09 -5.90
CA TYR A 140 11.44 -9.79 -6.18
C TYR A 140 12.87 -9.96 -6.70
N ASP A 141 13.70 -10.67 -5.92
CA ASP A 141 15.09 -10.96 -6.27
C ASP A 141 15.17 -11.81 -7.55
N TRP A 142 14.28 -12.79 -7.72
CA TRP A 142 14.26 -13.62 -8.92
C TRP A 142 14.01 -12.80 -10.18
N VAL A 143 13.06 -11.85 -10.18
CA VAL A 143 12.75 -11.04 -11.38
C VAL A 143 13.98 -10.26 -11.84
N LEU A 144 14.69 -9.63 -10.89
CA LEU A 144 15.87 -8.83 -11.14
C LEU A 144 17.06 -9.67 -11.64
N ASN A 145 17.33 -10.78 -10.94
CA ASN A 145 18.40 -11.71 -11.30
C ASN A 145 18.11 -12.43 -12.62
N ALA A 146 16.85 -12.78 -12.89
CA ALA A 146 16.47 -13.48 -14.10
C ALA A 146 16.75 -12.65 -15.37
N LEU A 147 16.72 -11.33 -15.25
CA LEU A 147 16.99 -10.36 -16.30
C LEU A 147 18.47 -9.93 -16.39
N ASN A 148 19.34 -10.44 -15.50
CA ASN A 148 20.77 -10.09 -15.43
C ASN A 148 21.01 -8.57 -15.35
N LEU A 149 20.21 -7.85 -14.56
CA LEU A 149 20.31 -6.40 -14.42
C LEU A 149 21.44 -6.02 -13.44
N PRO A 150 22.25 -4.99 -13.72
CA PRO A 150 23.28 -4.51 -12.78
C PRO A 150 22.72 -3.48 -11.79
N GLY A 151 23.26 -3.40 -10.57
CA GLY A 151 22.87 -2.38 -9.59
C GLY A 151 21.47 -2.62 -9.02
N LEU A 152 21.25 -3.82 -8.47
CA LEU A 152 19.93 -4.26 -8.04
C LEU A 152 19.48 -3.56 -6.74
N PRO A 153 18.22 -3.08 -6.68
CA PRO A 153 17.62 -2.61 -5.42
C PRO A 153 17.53 -3.74 -4.39
N GLN A 154 17.60 -3.39 -3.11
CA GLN A 154 17.37 -4.33 -2.00
C GLN A 154 16.00 -4.08 -1.38
N GLN A 155 15.15 -5.12 -1.30
CA GLN A 155 13.92 -5.05 -0.52
C GLN A 155 14.21 -5.18 0.98
N ILE A 156 13.60 -4.31 1.79
CA ILE A 156 13.69 -4.31 3.24
C ILE A 156 12.30 -4.16 3.84
N GLU A 157 11.95 -5.09 4.73
CA GLU A 157 10.63 -5.14 5.34
C GLU A 157 10.64 -4.58 6.78
N PHE A 158 9.56 -3.92 7.17
CA PHE A 158 9.30 -3.51 8.56
C PHE A 158 7.86 -3.83 8.99
N ALA A 159 7.63 -3.91 10.30
CA ALA A 159 6.31 -4.18 10.84
C ALA A 159 5.35 -3.02 10.59
N ARG A 160 4.17 -3.30 10.07
CA ARG A 160 3.12 -2.29 9.85
C ARG A 160 2.63 -1.73 11.19
N LEU A 161 2.39 -0.42 11.22
CA LEU A 161 1.71 0.25 12.33
C LEU A 161 0.28 -0.30 12.52
N ASN A 162 0.00 -0.81 13.71
CA ASN A 162 -1.36 -1.08 14.17
C ASN A 162 -1.65 -0.24 15.42
N LEU A 163 -2.83 0.39 15.43
CA LEU A 163 -3.30 1.22 16.54
C LEU A 163 -4.44 0.51 17.28
N THR A 164 -4.45 0.59 18.62
CA THR A 164 -5.62 0.16 19.41
C THR A 164 -6.85 0.99 19.04
N ASN A 165 -8.04 0.39 19.19
CA ASN A 165 -9.34 1.05 18.96
C ASN A 165 -9.50 1.69 17.57
N THR A 166 -8.68 1.29 16.61
CA THR A 166 -8.60 1.91 15.28
C THR A 166 -8.63 0.86 14.20
N VAL A 167 -9.36 1.13 13.13
CA VAL A 167 -9.45 0.24 11.98
C VAL A 167 -8.56 0.74 10.86
N MET A 168 -7.50 -0.01 10.52
CA MET A 168 -6.51 0.39 9.51
C MET A 168 -6.81 -0.17 8.10
N SER A 169 -7.74 -1.13 7.98
CA SER A 169 -8.03 -1.80 6.71
C SER A 169 -8.86 -0.92 5.78
N LYS A 170 -8.36 -0.66 4.56
CA LYS A 170 -9.07 0.10 3.51
C LYS A 170 -10.48 -0.43 3.25
N ARG A 171 -10.68 -1.75 3.26
CA ARG A 171 -12.01 -2.36 3.05
C ARG A 171 -13.00 -1.98 4.17
N LYS A 172 -12.55 -2.02 5.42
CA LYS A 172 -13.39 -1.66 6.57
C LYS A 172 -13.62 -0.14 6.63
N LEU A 173 -12.61 0.67 6.34
CA LEU A 173 -12.75 2.13 6.26
C LEU A 173 -13.72 2.55 5.16
N ARG A 174 -13.64 1.92 3.98
CA ARG A 174 -14.58 2.14 2.87
C ARG A 174 -16.01 1.84 3.31
N ARG A 175 -16.22 0.72 4.02
CA ARG A 175 -17.53 0.36 4.57
C ARG A 175 -18.08 1.42 5.53
N LEU A 176 -17.24 2.02 6.39
CA LEU A 176 -17.66 3.11 7.28
C LEU A 176 -18.21 4.32 6.51
N VAL A 177 -17.58 4.65 5.39
CA VAL A 177 -17.99 5.76 4.52
C VAL A 177 -19.26 5.41 3.73
N GLU A 178 -19.29 4.26 3.09
CA GLU A 178 -20.42 3.83 2.24
C GLU A 178 -21.70 3.57 3.04
N GLU A 179 -21.59 3.06 4.28
CA GLU A 179 -22.72 2.84 5.18
C GLU A 179 -23.07 4.08 6.03
N GLY A 180 -22.40 5.21 5.82
CA GLY A 180 -22.76 6.50 6.45
C GLY A 180 -22.45 6.63 7.95
N TYR A 181 -21.60 5.77 8.52
CA TYR A 181 -21.17 5.89 9.92
C TYR A 181 -20.27 7.12 10.16
N VAL A 182 -19.63 7.60 9.10
CA VAL A 182 -18.81 8.81 9.07
C VAL A 182 -19.24 9.71 7.91
N ALA A 183 -18.98 11.01 8.01
CA ALA A 183 -19.36 11.99 6.99
C ALA A 183 -18.57 11.83 5.67
N GLY A 184 -17.41 11.17 5.71
CA GLY A 184 -16.54 11.01 4.55
C GLY A 184 -15.15 10.49 4.94
N TRP A 185 -14.24 10.47 3.96
CA TRP A 185 -12.85 10.05 4.18
C TRP A 185 -12.04 11.04 5.03
N ASP A 186 -12.48 12.28 5.14
CA ASP A 186 -11.87 13.36 5.93
C ASP A 186 -12.59 13.60 7.27
N ASP A 187 -13.56 12.75 7.65
CA ASP A 187 -14.24 12.87 8.94
C ASP A 187 -13.20 12.86 10.09
N PRO A 188 -13.30 13.76 11.10
CA PRO A 188 -12.34 13.83 12.21
C PRO A 188 -12.15 12.52 12.99
N ARG A 189 -13.11 11.58 12.91
CA ARG A 189 -13.03 10.27 13.57
C ARG A 189 -12.26 9.24 12.74
N MET A 190 -11.98 9.52 11.48
CA MET A 190 -11.26 8.61 10.58
C MET A 190 -9.75 8.65 10.83
N PRO A 191 -9.05 7.50 10.80
CA PRO A 191 -7.60 7.43 10.96
C PRO A 191 -6.83 7.81 9.67
N THR A 192 -7.50 8.47 8.72
CA THR A 192 -6.89 8.96 7.50
C THR A 192 -6.09 10.23 7.82
N ILE A 193 -5.05 10.52 7.05
CA ILE A 193 -4.29 11.77 7.21
C ILE A 193 -5.21 12.99 7.03
N ALA A 194 -6.17 12.92 6.10
CA ALA A 194 -7.17 13.97 5.92
C ALA A 194 -8.07 14.16 7.16
N GLY A 195 -8.54 13.06 7.76
CA GLY A 195 -9.36 13.07 8.97
C GLY A 195 -8.60 13.61 10.19
N LEU A 196 -7.36 13.14 10.41
CA LEU A 196 -6.49 13.65 11.46
C LEU A 196 -6.20 15.15 11.29
N ARG A 197 -5.89 15.59 10.06
CA ARG A 197 -5.71 17.02 9.76
C ARG A 197 -6.96 17.83 10.09
N ARG A 198 -8.15 17.36 9.69
CA ARG A 198 -9.42 18.05 9.99
C ARG A 198 -9.74 18.04 11.48
N ARG A 199 -9.32 17.00 12.22
CA ARG A 199 -9.43 16.92 13.69
C ARG A 199 -8.53 17.92 14.41
N GLY A 200 -7.51 18.47 13.74
CA GLY A 200 -6.57 19.42 14.32
C GLY A 200 -5.20 18.82 14.67
N TYR A 201 -4.88 17.61 14.19
CA TYR A 201 -3.52 17.09 14.31
C TYR A 201 -2.55 17.91 13.46
N THR A 202 -1.40 18.24 14.04
CA THR A 202 -0.30 18.91 13.36
C THR A 202 0.60 17.90 12.65
N PRO A 203 1.28 18.30 11.56
CA PRO A 203 2.30 17.48 10.94
C PRO A 203 3.43 17.10 11.92
N GLU A 204 3.80 17.99 12.83
CA GLU A 204 4.85 17.78 13.83
C GLU A 204 4.47 16.67 14.82
N ALA A 205 3.24 16.68 15.33
CA ALA A 205 2.76 15.64 16.24
C ALA A 205 2.78 14.24 15.59
N ILE A 206 2.38 14.14 14.32
CA ILE A 206 2.38 12.87 13.59
C ILE A 206 3.82 12.39 13.34
N ARG A 207 4.74 13.27 12.95
CA ARG A 207 6.16 12.91 12.77
C ARG A 207 6.81 12.47 14.09
N ASN A 208 6.58 13.21 15.17
CA ASN A 208 7.06 12.87 16.51
C ASN A 208 6.51 11.50 16.96
N PHE A 209 5.23 11.23 16.73
CA PHE A 209 4.64 9.92 16.98
C PHE A 209 5.37 8.81 16.21
N CYS A 210 5.59 8.98 14.90
CA CYS A 210 6.31 8.02 14.07
C CYS A 210 7.77 7.79 14.52
N GLU A 211 8.47 8.85 14.94
CA GLU A 211 9.83 8.78 15.49
C GLU A 211 9.87 7.92 16.76
N ARG A 212 8.94 8.19 17.70
CA ARG A 212 8.95 7.56 19.03
C ARG A 212 8.50 6.10 19.03
N ILE A 213 7.61 5.69 18.13
CA ILE A 213 7.23 4.27 18.01
C ILE A 213 8.36 3.41 17.41
N GLY A 214 9.30 4.05 16.70
CA GLY A 214 10.43 3.40 16.05
C GLY A 214 10.04 2.50 14.88
N VAL A 215 11.04 1.83 14.31
CA VAL A 215 10.89 0.89 13.20
C VAL A 215 11.50 -0.45 13.61
N ALA A 216 10.71 -1.51 13.57
CA ALA A 216 11.13 -2.87 13.95
C ALA A 216 10.59 -3.91 12.96
N LYS A 217 11.17 -5.11 12.99
CA LYS A 217 10.67 -6.29 12.24
C LYS A 217 9.68 -7.16 13.04
N THR A 218 9.23 -6.69 14.20
CA THR A 218 8.28 -7.40 15.05
C THR A 218 6.94 -6.68 15.04
N ASN A 219 5.86 -7.41 14.74
CA ASN A 219 4.51 -6.85 14.79
C ASN A 219 4.19 -6.36 16.21
N SER A 220 3.71 -5.12 16.31
CA SER A 220 3.30 -4.50 17.56
C SER A 220 1.98 -3.76 17.37
N VAL A 221 1.29 -3.54 18.49
CA VAL A 221 0.09 -2.70 18.54
C VAL A 221 0.40 -1.53 19.47
N VAL A 222 0.30 -0.32 18.93
CA VAL A 222 0.54 0.92 19.66
C VAL A 222 -0.78 1.45 20.20
N ASP A 223 -0.81 1.90 21.45
CA ASP A 223 -1.99 2.52 22.02
C ASP A 223 -2.29 3.87 21.33
N VAL A 224 -3.52 4.07 20.85
CA VAL A 224 -3.98 5.35 20.29
C VAL A 224 -3.79 6.52 21.25
N ARG A 225 -3.79 6.28 22.57
CA ARG A 225 -3.50 7.29 23.58
C ARG A 225 -2.10 7.90 23.45
N PHE A 226 -1.14 7.16 22.89
CA PHE A 226 0.20 7.68 22.63
C PHE A 226 0.18 8.69 21.48
N LEU A 227 -0.59 8.43 20.42
CA LEU A 227 -0.82 9.40 19.34
C LEU A 227 -1.53 10.66 19.87
N GLU A 228 -2.50 10.50 20.77
CA GLU A 228 -3.16 11.64 21.44
C GLU A 228 -2.21 12.40 22.37
N HIS A 229 -1.25 11.73 22.99
CA HIS A 229 -0.21 12.38 23.79
C HIS A 229 0.69 13.26 22.93
N CYS A 230 1.16 12.77 21.77
CA CYS A 230 2.00 13.55 20.85
C CYS A 230 1.33 14.86 20.39
N ILE A 231 0.01 14.84 20.10
CA ILE A 231 -0.70 16.08 19.74
C ILE A 231 -0.92 17.01 20.93
N ARG A 232 -1.17 16.47 22.13
CA ARG A 232 -1.29 17.29 23.35
C ARG A 232 0.03 18.00 23.65
N GLU A 233 1.15 17.30 23.55
CA GLU A 233 2.49 17.86 23.76
C GLU A 233 2.80 18.95 22.73
N ASP A 234 2.50 18.72 21.45
CA ASP A 234 2.74 19.71 20.39
C ASP A 234 1.87 20.96 20.53
N LEU A 235 0.59 20.81 20.85
CA LEU A 235 -0.32 21.95 21.02
C LEU A 235 -0.09 22.69 22.34
N ASN A 236 0.42 22.04 23.38
CA ASN A 236 0.68 22.68 24.67
C ASN A 236 1.65 23.86 24.53
N VAL A 237 2.64 23.77 23.64
CA VAL A 237 3.62 24.85 23.44
C VAL A 237 3.23 25.82 22.33
N LYS A 238 2.25 25.51 21.48
CA LYS A 238 1.92 26.31 20.29
C LYS A 238 0.55 26.99 20.31
N ALA A 239 -0.44 26.39 20.99
CA ALA A 239 -1.83 26.84 20.87
C ALA A 239 -2.14 27.95 21.89
N PRO A 240 -2.69 29.11 21.46
CA PRO A 240 -3.11 30.13 22.40
C PRO A 240 -4.28 29.62 23.26
N ARG A 241 -4.27 30.01 24.54
CA ARG A 241 -5.30 29.70 25.52
C ARG A 241 -6.44 30.69 25.31
N VAL A 242 -7.64 30.14 25.18
CA VAL A 242 -8.88 30.91 25.05
C VAL A 242 -9.92 30.35 26.00
N MET A 243 -10.79 31.21 26.50
CA MET A 243 -11.92 30.80 27.32
C MET A 243 -13.13 30.52 26.43
N ALA A 244 -13.70 29.33 26.56
CA ALA A 244 -14.92 28.94 25.85
C ALA A 244 -15.89 28.27 26.83
N VAL A 245 -17.14 28.73 26.84
CA VAL A 245 -18.21 28.12 27.63
C VAL A 245 -19.08 27.27 26.71
N LEU A 246 -18.82 25.96 26.69
CA LEU A 246 -19.52 25.03 25.78
C LEU A 246 -21.00 24.83 26.11
N ARG A 247 -21.36 25.04 27.38
CA ARG A 247 -22.75 24.96 27.89
C ARG A 247 -23.00 26.18 28.78
N PRO A 248 -23.42 27.32 28.19
CA PRO A 248 -23.51 28.58 28.92
C PRO A 248 -24.63 28.56 29.97
N LEU A 249 -24.31 29.01 31.16
CA LEU A 249 -25.26 29.36 32.21
C LEU A 249 -25.12 30.84 32.51
N LYS A 250 -26.23 31.58 32.49
CA LYS A 250 -26.21 33.01 32.79
C LYS A 250 -25.86 33.20 34.26
N LEU A 251 -24.79 33.93 34.52
CA LEU A 251 -24.36 34.36 35.85
C LEU A 251 -24.61 35.86 35.99
N VAL A 252 -25.18 36.28 37.11
CA VAL A 252 -25.42 37.68 37.46
C VAL A 252 -24.60 37.97 38.71
N ILE A 253 -23.76 39.00 38.63
CA ILE A 253 -23.01 39.52 39.78
C ILE A 253 -23.80 40.73 40.29
N ASP A 254 -24.58 40.53 41.35
CA ASP A 254 -25.57 41.50 41.86
C ASP A 254 -24.94 42.76 42.47
N ASN A 255 -23.70 42.65 42.94
CA ASN A 255 -22.91 43.74 43.50
C ASN A 255 -21.97 44.42 42.49
N TYR A 256 -22.07 44.11 41.19
CA TYR A 256 -21.25 44.74 40.15
C TYR A 256 -22.04 45.81 39.39
N PRO A 257 -21.52 47.04 39.19
CA PRO A 257 -22.27 48.11 38.54
C PRO A 257 -22.66 47.77 37.09
N ALA A 258 -23.91 48.07 36.70
CA ALA A 258 -24.47 47.65 35.41
C ALA A 258 -23.75 48.22 34.18
N ASP A 259 -23.18 49.42 34.29
CA ASP A 259 -22.49 50.12 33.19
C ASP A 259 -20.95 49.98 33.26
N MET A 260 -20.43 49.15 34.18
CA MET A 260 -19.00 48.95 34.35
C MET A 260 -18.50 47.77 33.49
N VAL A 261 -17.42 47.99 32.74
CA VAL A 261 -16.74 46.97 31.94
C VAL A 261 -15.25 47.00 32.26
N GLU A 262 -14.72 45.88 32.73
CA GLU A 262 -13.29 45.69 32.94
C GLU A 262 -12.66 44.93 31.77
N LYS A 263 -11.53 45.46 31.29
CA LYS A 263 -10.65 44.72 30.38
C LYS A 263 -9.60 44.02 31.23
N MET A 264 -9.57 42.70 31.17
CA MET A 264 -8.55 41.91 31.84
C MET A 264 -7.53 41.43 30.81
N GLU A 265 -6.25 41.62 31.12
CA GLU A 265 -5.17 40.99 30.36
C GLU A 265 -5.08 39.52 30.79
N SER A 266 -4.86 38.64 29.82
CA SER A 266 -4.71 37.21 30.04
C SER A 266 -3.51 36.72 29.24
N GLU A 267 -2.74 35.83 29.85
CA GLU A 267 -1.59 35.21 29.20
C GLU A 267 -2.04 34.29 28.06
N ASN A 268 -1.55 34.52 26.85
CA ASN A 268 -1.91 33.72 25.68
C ASN A 268 -1.37 32.30 25.77
N ASN A 269 -0.18 32.07 26.30
CA ASN A 269 0.39 30.75 26.47
C ASN A 269 1.43 30.74 27.60
N PRO A 270 1.17 30.05 28.73
CA PRO A 270 2.15 29.94 29.82
C PRO A 270 3.48 29.29 29.43
N GLU A 271 3.50 28.53 28.34
CA GLU A 271 4.68 27.82 27.82
C GLU A 271 5.35 28.56 26.66
N ASP A 272 4.79 29.69 26.20
CA ASP A 272 5.35 30.52 25.13
C ASP A 272 5.20 32.01 25.49
N PRO A 273 6.31 32.67 25.90
CA PRO A 273 6.28 34.05 26.34
C PRO A 273 6.18 35.07 25.18
N THR A 274 6.11 34.62 23.92
CA THR A 274 5.99 35.49 22.74
C THR A 274 4.54 35.83 22.39
#